data_AF-A0A6F8V2Q6-F1
#
_entry.id   AF-A0A6F8V2Q6-F1
#
_cell.length_a   1.000
_cell.length_b   1.000
_cell.length_c   1.000
_cell.angle_alpha   90.00
_cell.angle_beta   90.00
_cell.angle_gamma   90.00
#
_symmetry.space_group_name_H-M   'P 1'
#
loop_
_entity.id
_entity.type
_entity.pdbx_description
1 polymer ?
#
loop_
_entity_poly.entity_id
_entity_poly.type
_entity_poly.pdbx_seq_one_letter_code
_entity_poly.pdbx_strand_id
1 'polypeptide(L)'
;MDSNIAPEMEEHLRGAPDAASAISGLLFHGTCEQFDLIDGGGYDGMVWTTDSPAIAQTYIPLSGIEAMVSAPDRFGLDQGIRPSKNGYWAAFAEQTCGLKHCDIDWSPHGDARSWGFEKHVTYREAVAALEALGYDLSGGPIWVSQQIVDGLTVTMPADWRMEGRLLFCKKDPTWRWLDISAGESDLTNLQYHAHEIFERAAAEGYDGVIIDDFAQHRVHGNIGHRSWGLLPRTAQSVTWSEIPASSTRDSKSILYTTPEFDTLYEELRATTALARQPF
;
A
#
# COMPACT_ATOMS: atom_id res chain seq x y z
N MET A 1 8.64 -5.92 12.94
CA MET A 1 8.99 -7.06 12.07
C MET A 1 10.47 -6.98 11.81
N ASP A 2 11.19 -8.09 11.92
CA ASP A 2 12.63 -8.13 11.70
C ASP A 2 12.92 -8.40 10.22
N SER A 3 13.96 -7.79 9.66
CA SER A 3 14.41 -8.04 8.30
C SER A 3 14.93 -9.47 8.15
N ASN A 4 14.64 -10.12 7.02
CA ASN A 4 15.19 -11.42 6.66
C ASN A 4 15.91 -11.32 5.32
N ILE A 5 17.25 -11.31 5.35
CA ILE A 5 18.08 -11.11 4.18
C ILE A 5 18.83 -12.39 3.85
N ALA A 6 18.65 -12.88 2.63
CA ALA A 6 19.35 -14.08 2.16
C ALA A 6 20.86 -13.80 1.99
N PRO A 7 21.76 -14.76 2.26
CA PRO A 7 23.21 -14.55 2.13
C PRO A 7 23.65 -14.07 0.74
N GLU A 8 23.06 -14.62 -0.32
CA GLU A 8 23.31 -14.21 -1.71
C GLU A 8 22.85 -12.78 -2.02
N MET A 9 21.83 -12.31 -1.29
CA MET A 9 21.34 -10.94 -1.39
C MET A 9 22.29 -9.99 -0.66
N GLU A 10 22.79 -10.37 0.51
CA GLU A 10 23.82 -9.57 1.18
C GLU A 10 25.06 -9.39 0.31
N GLU A 11 25.53 -10.46 -0.33
CA GLU A 11 26.68 -10.39 -1.25
C GLU A 11 26.41 -9.43 -2.41
N HIS A 12 25.23 -9.55 -3.04
CA HIS A 12 24.81 -8.66 -4.12
C HIS A 12 24.79 -7.19 -3.69
N LEU A 13 24.13 -6.89 -2.56
CA LEU A 13 24.00 -5.54 -2.04
C LEU A 13 25.36 -4.95 -1.64
N ARG A 14 26.23 -5.73 -0.99
CA ARG A 14 27.60 -5.29 -0.62
C ARG A 14 28.50 -5.03 -1.83
N GLY A 15 28.22 -5.70 -2.96
CA GLY A 15 28.98 -5.55 -4.20
C GLY A 15 28.67 -4.27 -4.98
N ALA A 16 27.54 -3.62 -4.69
CA ALA A 16 27.14 -2.38 -5.37
C ALA A 16 27.87 -1.14 -4.80
N PRO A 17 28.09 -0.10 -5.63
CA PRO A 17 28.73 1.14 -5.18
C PRO A 17 27.80 2.06 -4.36
N ASP A 18 26.51 2.05 -4.68
CA ASP A 18 25.43 2.82 -4.03
C ASP A 18 24.10 2.04 -4.08
N ALA A 19 23.11 2.48 -3.29
CA ALA A 19 21.80 1.85 -3.20
C ALA A 19 21.07 1.80 -4.54
N ALA A 20 21.16 2.87 -5.35
CA ALA A 20 20.56 2.92 -6.68
C ALA A 20 21.14 1.84 -7.61
N SER A 21 22.45 1.60 -7.55
CA SER A 21 23.11 0.55 -8.32
C SER A 21 22.79 -0.84 -7.77
N ALA A 22 22.53 -0.97 -6.47
CA ALA A 22 22.16 -2.23 -5.82
C ALA A 22 20.81 -2.78 -6.28
N ILE A 23 19.89 -1.91 -6.70
CA ILE A 23 18.59 -2.26 -7.31
C ILE A 23 18.79 -3.05 -8.62
N SER A 24 19.88 -2.80 -9.35
CA SER A 24 20.12 -3.44 -10.64
C SER A 24 20.18 -4.97 -10.52
N GLY A 25 19.36 -5.64 -11.31
CA GLY A 25 19.24 -7.10 -11.29
C GLY A 25 18.38 -7.67 -10.16
N LEU A 26 17.63 -6.82 -9.44
CA LEU A 26 16.65 -7.23 -8.45
C LEU A 26 15.21 -7.08 -8.98
N LEU A 27 14.32 -7.88 -8.42
CA LEU A 27 12.87 -7.79 -8.60
C LEU A 27 12.21 -7.59 -7.23
N PHE A 28 11.24 -6.69 -7.16
CA PHE A 28 10.62 -6.20 -5.92
C PHE A 28 9.11 -6.44 -5.92
N HIS A 29 8.56 -6.81 -4.77
CA HIS A 29 7.13 -6.99 -4.51
C HIS A 29 6.75 -6.31 -3.20
N GLY A 30 5.75 -5.43 -3.22
CA GLY A 30 5.22 -4.78 -2.02
C GLY A 30 3.88 -5.39 -1.62
N THR A 31 3.73 -5.76 -0.34
CA THR A 31 2.46 -6.32 0.18
C THR A 31 2.26 -6.01 1.66
N CYS A 32 1.00 -5.97 2.10
CA CYS A 32 0.61 -5.98 3.52
C CYS A 32 0.04 -7.33 3.98
N GLU A 33 -0.06 -8.31 3.08
CA GLU A 33 -0.60 -9.64 3.35
C GLU A 33 0.49 -10.58 3.88
N GLN A 34 0.11 -11.72 4.47
CA GLN A 34 1.06 -12.81 4.72
C GLN A 34 1.52 -13.37 3.36
N PHE A 35 2.83 -13.48 3.20
CA PHE A 35 3.47 -13.83 1.93
C PHE A 35 3.95 -15.28 2.02
N ASP A 36 3.03 -16.15 2.38
CA ASP A 36 3.22 -17.60 2.34
C ASP A 36 2.76 -18.16 0.98
N LEU A 37 2.15 -17.30 0.15
CA LEU A 37 1.62 -17.60 -1.18
C LEU A 37 2.71 -17.54 -2.24
N ILE A 38 3.59 -18.54 -2.20
CA ILE A 38 4.51 -18.82 -3.30
C ILE A 38 3.77 -19.50 -4.48
N ASP A 39 2.45 -19.72 -4.34
CA ASP A 39 1.57 -20.30 -5.36
C ASP A 39 1.04 -19.26 -6.38
N GLY A 40 1.40 -17.98 -6.23
CA GLY A 40 0.96 -16.88 -7.10
C GLY A 40 -0.30 -16.16 -6.62
N GLY A 41 -0.62 -15.02 -7.24
CA GLY A 41 -1.80 -14.22 -6.94
C GLY A 41 -3.11 -14.98 -7.20
N GLY A 42 -4.14 -14.71 -6.40
CA GLY A 42 -5.36 -15.54 -6.37
C GLY A 42 -6.19 -15.61 -7.67
N TYR A 43 -5.93 -14.73 -8.65
CA TYR A 43 -6.69 -14.69 -9.91
C TYR A 43 -5.89 -15.14 -11.14
N ASP A 44 -4.59 -14.90 -11.19
CA ASP A 44 -3.74 -15.18 -12.36
C ASP A 44 -2.60 -16.17 -12.09
N GLY A 45 -2.39 -16.56 -10.83
CA GLY A 45 -1.31 -17.46 -10.44
C GLY A 45 0.08 -16.86 -10.59
N MET A 46 0.22 -15.54 -10.75
CA MET A 46 1.52 -14.89 -10.94
C MET A 46 1.99 -14.22 -9.67
N VAL A 47 3.31 -14.23 -9.42
CA VAL A 47 3.91 -13.30 -8.43
C VAL A 47 4.43 -12.09 -9.19
N TRP A 48 3.67 -10.99 -9.13
CA TRP A 48 4.02 -9.75 -9.80
C TRP A 48 5.12 -9.00 -9.06
N THR A 49 6.15 -8.62 -9.79
CA THR A 49 7.28 -7.85 -9.28
C THR A 49 7.58 -6.67 -10.21
N THR A 50 8.42 -5.76 -9.77
CA THR A 50 8.94 -4.66 -10.58
C THR A 50 10.43 -4.47 -10.30
N ASP A 51 11.14 -3.77 -11.17
CA ASP A 51 12.56 -3.43 -11.01
C ASP A 51 12.77 -2.14 -10.18
N SER A 52 11.72 -1.62 -9.55
CA SER A 52 11.79 -0.45 -8.66
C SER A 52 11.15 -0.73 -7.29
N PRO A 53 11.89 -0.58 -6.18
CA PRO A 53 11.32 -0.71 -4.84
C PRO A 53 10.25 0.36 -4.57
N ALA A 54 10.43 1.56 -5.14
CA ALA A 54 9.48 2.65 -5.00
C ALA A 54 8.14 2.33 -5.67
N ILE A 55 8.15 1.75 -6.88
CA ILE A 55 6.94 1.28 -7.55
C ILE A 55 6.32 0.12 -6.77
N ALA A 56 7.12 -0.86 -6.33
CA ALA A 56 6.63 -2.01 -5.56
C ALA A 56 5.89 -1.56 -4.29
N GLN A 57 6.42 -0.58 -3.55
CA GLN A 57 5.78 -0.04 -2.34
C GLN A 57 4.45 0.69 -2.63
N THR A 58 4.16 1.11 -3.86
CA THR A 58 2.83 1.69 -4.17
C THR A 58 1.69 0.66 -4.13
N TYR A 59 2.01 -0.63 -4.26
CA TYR A 59 1.06 -1.74 -4.12
C TYR A 59 0.76 -2.09 -2.66
N ILE A 60 1.55 -1.58 -1.70
CA ILE A 60 1.17 -1.57 -0.29
C ILE A 60 0.07 -0.51 -0.14
N PRO A 61 -1.11 -0.83 0.40
CA PRO A 61 -2.14 0.17 0.60
C PRO A 61 -1.71 1.17 1.68
N LEU A 62 -2.14 2.43 1.56
CA LEU A 62 -1.90 3.45 2.59
C LEU A 62 -2.56 3.07 3.92
N SER A 63 -3.76 2.51 3.82
CA SER A 63 -4.56 2.01 4.93
C SER A 63 -5.47 0.87 4.47
N GLY A 64 -5.98 0.08 5.41
CA GLY A 64 -6.87 -1.04 5.10
C GLY A 64 -8.25 -0.58 4.63
N ILE A 65 -8.66 0.62 5.04
CA ILE A 65 -9.92 1.26 4.67
C ILE A 65 -9.66 2.77 4.57
N GLU A 66 -10.13 3.41 3.50
CA GLU A 66 -10.16 4.86 3.40
C GLU A 66 -11.60 5.37 3.29
N ALA A 67 -11.91 6.42 4.02
CA ALA A 67 -13.17 7.15 3.88
C ALA A 67 -12.92 8.49 3.20
N MET A 68 -13.67 8.81 2.14
CA MET A 68 -13.70 10.17 1.61
C MET A 68 -14.63 11.03 2.48
N VAL A 69 -14.08 12.04 3.14
CA VAL A 69 -14.76 12.87 4.13
C VAL A 69 -14.78 14.31 3.65
N SER A 70 -15.99 14.89 3.58
CA SER A 70 -16.18 16.30 3.30
C SER A 70 -16.36 17.10 4.59
N ALA A 71 -15.85 18.33 4.58
CA ALA A 71 -16.13 19.30 5.64
C ALA A 71 -17.65 19.49 5.80
N PRO A 72 -18.17 19.56 7.03
CA PRO A 72 -19.55 19.98 7.25
C PRO A 72 -19.77 21.41 6.74
N ASP A 73 -21.00 21.71 6.32
CA ASP A 73 -21.35 23.07 5.91
C ASP A 73 -21.08 24.08 7.02
N ARG A 74 -20.54 25.25 6.66
CA ARG A 74 -20.16 26.30 7.62
C ARG A 74 -21.30 26.72 8.56
N PHE A 75 -22.52 26.78 8.04
CA PHE A 75 -23.72 27.13 8.83
C PHE A 75 -24.20 26.00 9.75
N GLY A 76 -23.68 24.78 9.57
CA GLY A 76 -24.00 23.58 10.34
C GLY A 76 -22.99 23.24 11.44
N LEU A 77 -21.87 23.97 11.54
CA LEU A 77 -20.78 23.62 12.46
C LEU A 77 -21.21 23.56 13.93
N ASP A 78 -22.09 24.46 14.36
CA ASP A 78 -22.57 24.51 15.75
C ASP A 78 -23.81 23.65 15.99
N GLN A 79 -24.29 22.92 14.96
CA GLN A 79 -25.40 21.99 15.11
C GLN A 79 -24.90 20.66 15.68
N GLY A 80 -25.74 20.03 16.52
CA GLY A 80 -25.53 18.65 16.96
C GLY A 80 -25.51 17.68 15.79
N ILE A 81 -24.56 16.75 15.81
CA ILE A 81 -24.40 15.75 14.76
C ILE A 81 -25.63 14.84 14.73
N ARG A 82 -26.25 14.69 13.56
CA ARG A 82 -27.46 13.86 13.40
C ARG A 82 -27.11 12.37 13.45
N PRO A 83 -27.99 11.50 13.98
CA PRO A 83 -27.80 10.06 13.87
C PRO A 83 -27.70 9.65 12.39
N SER A 84 -26.78 8.74 12.09
CA SER A 84 -26.67 8.13 10.77
C SER A 84 -26.15 6.71 10.91
N LYS A 85 -26.80 5.75 10.24
CA LYS A 85 -26.42 4.34 10.30
C LYS A 85 -25.05 4.07 9.66
N ASN A 86 -24.73 4.82 8.60
CA ASN A 86 -23.52 4.62 7.79
C ASN A 86 -22.72 5.93 7.62
N GLY A 87 -23.01 6.95 8.43
CA GLY A 87 -22.42 8.27 8.30
C GLY A 87 -21.11 8.39 9.06
N TYR A 88 -20.04 8.76 8.36
CA TYR A 88 -18.70 8.96 8.94
C TYR A 88 -18.74 9.84 10.20
N TRP A 89 -19.32 11.04 10.12
CA TRP A 89 -19.29 12.01 11.22
C TRP A 89 -19.96 11.52 12.51
N ALA A 90 -21.07 10.78 12.40
CA ALA A 90 -21.75 10.24 13.58
C ALA A 90 -20.91 9.15 14.25
N ALA A 91 -20.41 8.19 13.47
CA ALA A 91 -19.56 7.11 13.98
C ALA A 91 -18.24 7.64 14.58
N PHE A 92 -17.59 8.57 13.88
CA PHE A 92 -16.35 9.18 14.34
C PHE A 92 -16.55 9.95 15.66
N ALA A 93 -17.60 10.78 15.76
CA ALA A 93 -17.87 11.57 16.96
C ALA A 93 -18.34 10.71 18.14
N GLU A 94 -19.02 9.59 17.90
CA GLU A 94 -19.35 8.61 18.95
C GLU A 94 -18.07 8.04 19.56
N GLN A 95 -17.12 7.61 18.72
CA GLN A 95 -15.86 7.01 19.16
C GLN A 95 -14.92 8.02 19.84
N THR A 96 -14.79 9.22 19.28
CA THR A 96 -13.74 10.18 19.70
C THR A 96 -14.24 11.25 20.67
N CYS A 97 -15.47 11.71 20.49
CA CYS A 97 -16.06 12.77 21.30
C CYS A 97 -17.11 12.22 22.29
N GLY A 98 -17.51 10.95 22.17
CA GLY A 98 -18.53 10.33 22.99
C GLY A 98 -19.94 10.80 22.67
N LEU A 99 -20.23 11.21 21.44
CA LEU A 99 -21.60 11.50 20.98
C LEU A 99 -22.55 10.35 21.35
N LYS A 100 -23.72 10.67 21.92
CA LYS A 100 -24.75 9.67 22.23
C LYS A 100 -26.14 10.22 21.95
N HIS A 101 -26.88 9.51 21.12
CA HIS A 101 -28.28 9.80 20.81
C HIS A 101 -29.23 8.92 21.65
N CYS A 102 -30.45 9.39 21.87
CA CYS A 102 -31.56 8.61 22.43
C CYS A 102 -32.83 8.77 21.60
N ASP A 103 -33.83 7.94 21.84
CA ASP A 103 -35.19 8.08 21.29
C ASP A 103 -35.22 8.27 19.76
N ILE A 104 -34.40 7.50 19.05
CA ILE A 104 -34.24 7.65 17.59
C ILE A 104 -35.40 6.96 16.87
N ASP A 105 -36.17 7.73 16.10
CA ASP A 105 -37.13 7.23 15.13
C ASP A 105 -36.50 7.19 13.73
N TRP A 106 -36.49 6.02 13.12
CA TRP A 106 -35.92 5.81 11.79
C TRP A 106 -37.03 5.71 10.74
N SER A 107 -36.82 6.37 9.61
CA SER A 107 -37.61 6.13 8.41
C SER A 107 -37.37 4.70 7.88
N PRO A 108 -38.32 4.14 7.11
CA PRO A 108 -38.10 2.87 6.41
C PRO A 108 -36.89 2.87 5.46
N HIS A 109 -36.43 4.06 5.04
CA HIS A 109 -35.27 4.24 4.17
C HIS A 109 -33.95 4.42 4.95
N GLY A 110 -34.00 4.43 6.29
CA GLY A 110 -32.81 4.51 7.14
C GLY A 110 -32.41 5.92 7.55
N ASP A 111 -33.23 6.94 7.26
CA ASP A 111 -33.00 8.32 7.70
C ASP A 111 -33.59 8.56 9.09
N ALA A 112 -32.88 9.28 9.96
CA ALA A 112 -33.43 9.67 11.27
C ALA A 112 -34.51 10.75 11.10
N ARG A 113 -35.72 10.49 11.60
CA ARG A 113 -36.86 11.43 11.58
C ARG A 113 -36.93 12.29 12.82
N SER A 114 -36.63 11.70 13.97
CA SER A 114 -36.50 12.39 15.26
C SER A 114 -35.48 11.69 16.13
N TRP A 115 -34.84 12.43 17.03
CA TRP A 115 -33.88 11.92 17.99
C TRP A 115 -33.69 12.91 19.14
N GLY A 116 -33.22 12.41 20.27
CA GLY A 116 -32.66 13.19 21.37
C GLY A 116 -31.14 13.02 21.47
N PHE A 117 -30.52 13.76 22.40
CA PHE A 117 -29.12 13.63 22.74
C PHE A 117 -28.98 13.28 24.23
N GLU A 118 -28.33 12.16 24.54
CA GLU A 118 -27.80 11.91 25.88
C GLU A 118 -26.49 12.67 26.10
N LYS A 119 -25.67 12.71 25.04
CA LYS A 119 -24.48 13.56 24.97
C LYS A 119 -24.45 14.27 23.63
N HIS A 120 -24.56 15.59 23.71
CA HIS A 120 -24.52 16.48 22.55
C HIS A 120 -23.07 16.73 22.12
N VAL A 121 -22.78 16.53 20.84
CA VAL A 121 -21.51 16.87 20.20
C VAL A 121 -21.82 17.59 18.89
N THR A 122 -21.16 18.72 18.69
CA THR A 122 -21.28 19.55 17.48
C THR A 122 -20.35 19.08 16.37
N TYR A 123 -20.67 19.45 15.13
CA TYR A 123 -19.73 19.26 14.01
C TYR A 123 -18.40 19.99 14.23
N ARG A 124 -18.41 21.16 14.88
CA ARG A 124 -17.19 21.90 15.22
C ARG A 124 -16.26 21.08 16.12
N GLU A 125 -16.80 20.45 17.16
CA GLU A 125 -16.03 19.61 18.07
C GLU A 125 -15.46 18.38 17.35
N ALA A 126 -16.27 17.72 16.51
CA ALA A 126 -15.80 16.57 15.73
C ALA A 126 -14.74 16.96 14.68
N VAL A 127 -14.89 18.11 14.01
CA VAL A 127 -13.87 18.63 13.09
C VAL A 127 -12.57 18.91 13.84
N ALA A 128 -12.62 19.55 15.00
CA ALA A 128 -11.43 19.80 15.82
C ALA A 128 -10.75 18.49 16.27
N ALA A 129 -11.53 17.45 16.58
CA ALA A 129 -10.99 16.13 16.89
C ALA A 129 -10.32 15.47 15.67
N LEU A 130 -10.87 15.64 14.47
CA LEU A 130 -10.25 15.15 13.23
C LEU A 130 -8.97 15.93 12.87
N GLU A 131 -8.97 17.25 13.06
CA GLU A 131 -7.79 18.11 12.89
C GLU A 131 -6.68 17.75 13.89
N ALA A 132 -7.04 17.36 15.11
CA ALA A 132 -6.08 16.88 16.11
C ALA A 132 -5.40 15.56 15.70
N LEU A 133 -6.00 14.79 14.79
CA LEU A 133 -5.38 13.62 14.16
C LEU A 133 -4.49 13.99 12.96
N GLY A 134 -4.35 15.28 12.62
CA GLY A 134 -3.47 15.78 11.57
C GLY A 134 -4.14 15.96 10.19
N TYR A 135 -5.45 15.81 10.09
CA TYR A 135 -6.18 16.01 8.84
C TYR A 135 -6.53 17.49 8.60
N ASP A 136 -6.50 17.92 7.34
CA ASP A 136 -6.85 19.29 6.92
C ASP A 136 -8.00 19.30 5.92
N LEU A 137 -9.17 19.77 6.36
CA LEU A 137 -10.39 19.86 5.55
C LEU A 137 -10.51 21.15 4.73
N SER A 138 -9.55 22.08 4.84
CA SER A 138 -9.65 23.41 4.22
C SER A 138 -9.63 23.37 2.69
N GLY A 139 -9.01 22.34 2.10
CA GLY A 139 -8.87 22.14 0.67
C GLY A 139 -10.03 21.42 -0.03
N GLY A 140 -11.05 20.96 0.72
CA GLY A 140 -12.16 20.17 0.18
C GLY A 140 -12.24 18.77 0.79
N PRO A 141 -12.90 17.81 0.11
CA PRO A 141 -12.95 16.43 0.57
C PRO A 141 -11.55 15.83 0.70
N ILE A 142 -11.33 15.12 1.78
CA ILE A 142 -10.07 14.42 2.07
C ILE A 142 -10.31 12.92 2.20
N TRP A 143 -9.25 12.16 2.00
CA TRP A 143 -9.25 10.75 2.37
C TRP A 143 -8.71 10.59 3.78
N VAL A 144 -9.47 9.89 4.60
CA VAL A 144 -9.15 9.59 6.00
C VAL A 144 -8.80 8.11 6.11
N SER A 145 -7.63 7.82 6.67
CA SER A 145 -7.19 6.45 6.94
C SER A 145 -7.98 5.83 8.08
N GLN A 146 -8.45 4.60 7.87
CA GLN A 146 -9.18 3.84 8.85
C GLN A 146 -8.65 2.40 8.96
N GLN A 147 -8.88 1.79 10.12
CA GLN A 147 -8.55 0.40 10.40
C GLN A 147 -9.69 -0.28 11.14
N ILE A 148 -9.87 -1.59 10.93
CA ILE A 148 -10.76 -2.40 11.76
C ILE A 148 -9.99 -2.83 13.02
N VAL A 149 -10.49 -2.44 14.20
CA VAL A 149 -10.00 -2.85 15.51
C VAL A 149 -11.17 -3.43 16.29
N ASP A 150 -11.06 -4.69 16.72
CA ASP A 150 -12.12 -5.42 17.44
C ASP A 150 -13.51 -5.36 16.76
N GLY A 151 -13.52 -5.42 15.42
CA GLY A 151 -14.74 -5.36 14.61
C GLY A 151 -15.32 -3.96 14.40
N LEU A 152 -14.65 -2.91 14.88
CA LEU A 152 -15.05 -1.51 14.71
C LEU A 152 -14.09 -0.79 13.75
N THR A 153 -14.64 0.00 12.84
CA THR A 153 -13.84 0.90 12.00
C THR A 153 -13.41 2.12 12.82
N VAL A 154 -12.11 2.27 13.04
CA VAL A 154 -11.49 3.36 13.79
C VAL A 154 -10.72 4.28 12.84
N THR A 155 -10.88 5.59 13.01
CA THR A 155 -10.10 6.59 12.28
C THR A 155 -8.69 6.70 12.85
N MET A 156 -7.68 6.57 11.98
CA MET A 156 -6.26 6.62 12.34
C MET A 156 -5.68 8.03 12.14
N PRO A 157 -4.56 8.38 12.80
CA PRO A 157 -3.82 9.61 12.51
C PRO A 157 -3.48 9.78 11.02
N ALA A 158 -3.35 11.02 10.55
CA ALA A 158 -3.10 11.32 9.12
C ALA A 158 -1.72 10.83 8.63
N ASP A 159 -0.75 10.75 9.53
CA ASP A 159 0.58 10.20 9.29
C ASP A 159 0.67 8.68 9.51
N TRP A 160 -0.40 8.06 10.02
CA TRP A 160 -0.45 6.61 10.17
C TRP A 160 -0.39 5.92 8.81
N ARG A 161 0.34 4.80 8.74
CA ARG A 161 0.48 3.96 7.57
C ARG A 161 0.24 2.51 7.96
N MET A 162 -0.41 1.77 7.06
CA MET A 162 -0.46 0.32 7.19
C MET A 162 0.95 -0.25 7.12
N GLU A 163 1.26 -1.16 8.05
CA GLU A 163 2.51 -1.91 8.00
C GLU A 163 2.47 -2.88 6.81
N GLY A 164 3.51 -2.82 5.99
CA GLY A 164 3.72 -3.75 4.89
C GLY A 164 5.14 -4.28 4.89
N ARG A 165 5.46 -4.99 3.81
CA ARG A 165 6.75 -5.59 3.56
C ARG A 165 7.15 -5.36 2.12
N LEU A 166 8.43 -5.11 1.91
CA LEU A 166 9.06 -5.13 0.61
C LEU A 166 9.84 -6.44 0.50
N LEU A 167 9.36 -7.33 -0.35
CA LEU A 167 10.05 -8.56 -0.71
C LEU A 167 10.87 -8.32 -1.98
N PHE A 168 12.02 -8.95 -2.06
CA PHE A 168 12.86 -8.85 -3.24
C PHE A 168 13.74 -10.08 -3.43
N CYS A 169 14.00 -10.39 -4.70
CA CYS A 169 14.83 -11.51 -5.11
C CYS A 169 15.78 -11.08 -6.22
N LYS A 170 16.84 -11.87 -6.42
CA LYS A 170 17.80 -11.65 -7.48
C LYS A 170 17.25 -12.24 -8.78
N LYS A 171 17.30 -11.46 -9.84
CA LYS A 171 16.96 -11.94 -11.18
C LYS A 171 18.05 -12.88 -11.69
N ASP A 172 17.66 -14.10 -12.08
CA ASP A 172 18.58 -15.02 -12.74
C ASP A 172 18.74 -14.62 -14.22
N PRO A 173 19.97 -14.38 -14.71
CA PRO A 173 20.21 -14.05 -16.11
C PRO A 173 19.86 -15.19 -17.09
N THR A 174 19.67 -16.43 -16.60
CA THR A 174 19.29 -17.59 -17.40
C THR A 174 17.77 -17.73 -17.58
N TRP A 175 16.96 -16.96 -16.83
CA TRP A 175 15.51 -17.01 -16.96
C TRP A 175 15.03 -16.62 -18.35
N ARG A 176 14.06 -17.38 -18.84
CA ARG A 176 13.37 -17.13 -20.10
C ARG A 176 12.12 -16.31 -19.83
N TRP A 177 12.11 -15.09 -20.36
CA TRP A 177 10.98 -14.17 -20.25
C TRP A 177 10.18 -14.12 -21.53
N LEU A 178 8.86 -14.22 -21.42
CA LEU A 178 7.96 -13.87 -22.50
C LEU A 178 7.59 -12.39 -22.36
N ASP A 179 8.21 -11.53 -23.16
CA ASP A 179 7.91 -10.10 -23.19
C ASP A 179 6.71 -9.84 -24.09
N ILE A 180 5.60 -9.40 -23.49
CA ILE A 180 4.39 -8.97 -24.20
C ILE A 180 4.14 -7.48 -24.07
N SER A 181 5.11 -6.73 -23.52
CA SER A 181 5.03 -5.27 -23.45
C SER A 181 4.90 -4.67 -24.86
N ALA A 182 4.03 -3.68 -24.99
CA ALA A 182 3.74 -2.98 -26.24
C ALA A 182 4.31 -1.55 -26.23
N GLY A 183 4.88 -1.10 -25.12
CA GLY A 183 5.34 0.27 -24.89
C GLY A 183 4.22 1.23 -24.52
N GLU A 184 3.00 0.72 -24.33
CA GLU A 184 1.84 1.47 -23.89
C GLU A 184 1.17 0.70 -22.76
N SER A 185 1.21 1.28 -21.57
CA SER A 185 0.31 0.90 -20.50
C SER A 185 -1.09 1.39 -20.92
N ASP A 186 -2.03 0.50 -21.21
CA ASP A 186 -3.39 0.86 -21.67
C ASP A 186 -4.44 0.45 -20.63
N LEU A 187 -5.28 1.40 -20.21
CA LEU A 187 -6.41 1.14 -19.31
C LEU A 187 -7.52 0.31 -19.97
N THR A 188 -7.55 0.23 -21.30
CA THR A 188 -8.58 -0.49 -22.06
C THR A 188 -8.16 -1.90 -22.46
N ASN A 189 -6.86 -2.20 -22.45
CA ASN A 189 -6.30 -3.51 -22.76
C ASN A 189 -5.26 -3.93 -21.71
N LEU A 190 -5.77 -4.24 -20.52
CA LEU A 190 -4.98 -4.58 -19.34
C LEU A 190 -4.23 -5.90 -19.55
N GLN A 191 -2.91 -5.83 -19.70
CA GLN A 191 -2.09 -7.00 -20.03
C GLN A 191 -2.06 -8.06 -18.91
N TYR A 192 -2.29 -7.66 -17.65
CA TYR A 192 -2.42 -8.60 -16.53
C TYR A 192 -3.67 -9.50 -16.59
N HIS A 193 -4.62 -9.23 -17.50
CA HIS A 193 -5.76 -10.11 -17.79
C HIS A 193 -5.48 -11.14 -18.89
N ALA A 194 -4.28 -11.18 -19.46
CA ALA A 194 -3.94 -12.08 -20.56
C ALA A 194 -3.64 -13.53 -20.09
N HIS A 195 -4.55 -14.14 -19.33
CA HIS A 195 -4.34 -15.44 -18.69
C HIS A 195 -3.93 -16.56 -19.66
N GLU A 196 -4.55 -16.61 -20.84
CA GLU A 196 -4.20 -17.59 -21.88
C GLU A 196 -2.73 -17.47 -22.33
N ILE A 197 -2.17 -16.26 -22.29
CA ILE A 197 -0.76 -16.02 -22.59
C ILE A 197 0.12 -16.54 -21.46
N PHE A 198 -0.29 -16.40 -20.21
CA PHE A 198 0.47 -16.86 -19.05
C PHE A 198 0.49 -18.40 -18.99
N GLU A 199 -0.64 -19.04 -19.25
CA GLU A 199 -0.75 -20.50 -19.38
C GLU A 199 0.14 -21.03 -20.50
N ARG A 200 0.13 -20.36 -21.67
CA ARG A 200 1.02 -20.70 -22.78
C ARG A 200 2.49 -20.51 -22.42
N ALA A 201 2.85 -19.43 -21.74
CA ALA A 201 4.21 -19.18 -21.28
C ALA A 201 4.69 -20.31 -20.35
N ALA A 202 3.83 -20.74 -19.42
CA ALA A 202 4.11 -21.88 -18.55
C ALA A 202 4.32 -23.18 -19.35
N ALA A 203 3.45 -23.47 -20.32
CA ALA A 203 3.54 -24.67 -21.16
C ALA A 203 4.80 -24.69 -22.05
N GLU A 204 5.27 -23.53 -22.49
CA GLU A 204 6.48 -23.38 -23.30
C GLU A 204 7.78 -23.30 -22.47
N GLY A 205 7.65 -23.42 -21.14
CA GLY A 205 8.77 -23.44 -20.21
C GLY A 205 9.48 -22.10 -20.07
N TYR A 206 8.74 -20.99 -20.16
CA TYR A 206 9.20 -19.70 -19.67
C TYR A 206 9.23 -19.68 -18.14
N ASP A 207 10.00 -18.76 -17.57
CA ASP A 207 10.09 -18.55 -16.13
C ASP A 207 9.17 -17.42 -15.65
N GLY A 208 8.73 -16.56 -16.59
CA GLY A 208 7.81 -15.47 -16.32
C GLY A 208 7.44 -14.68 -17.56
N VAL A 209 6.66 -13.64 -17.35
CA VAL A 209 6.18 -12.71 -18.38
C VAL A 209 6.54 -11.26 -18.02
N ILE A 210 6.71 -10.42 -19.03
CA ILE A 210 6.91 -8.98 -18.86
C ILE A 210 5.72 -8.27 -19.50
N ILE A 211 5.10 -7.36 -18.75
CA ILE A 211 3.98 -6.54 -19.19
C ILE A 211 4.25 -5.05 -18.92
N ASP A 212 3.54 -4.19 -19.64
CA ASP A 212 3.34 -2.80 -19.26
C ASP A 212 2.16 -2.72 -18.26
N ASP A 213 2.39 -2.09 -17.11
CA ASP A 213 1.38 -1.91 -16.06
C ASP A 213 1.37 -0.45 -15.55
N PHE A 214 0.43 -0.13 -14.67
CA PHE A 214 0.35 1.14 -13.98
C PHE A 214 0.25 0.97 -12.46
N ALA A 215 1.17 1.63 -11.75
CA ALA A 215 1.02 1.91 -10.34
C ALA A 215 0.06 3.10 -10.16
N GLN A 216 -0.95 2.94 -9.31
CA GLN A 216 -1.85 4.05 -8.96
C GLN A 216 -1.21 4.92 -7.89
N HIS A 217 -0.83 6.15 -8.22
CA HIS A 217 -0.26 7.11 -7.30
C HIS A 217 -1.27 8.21 -6.93
N ARG A 218 -1.38 8.57 -5.64
CA ARG A 218 -2.35 9.59 -5.15
C ARG A 218 -2.08 10.97 -5.75
N VAL A 219 -0.81 11.38 -5.77
CA VAL A 219 -0.38 12.71 -6.28
C VAL A 219 -0.24 12.75 -7.80
N HIS A 220 0.35 11.71 -8.41
CA HIS A 220 0.74 11.72 -9.83
C HIS A 220 -0.21 10.96 -10.75
N GLY A 221 -1.26 10.33 -10.22
CA GLY A 221 -2.17 9.49 -11.00
C GLY A 221 -1.51 8.18 -11.40
N ASN A 222 -1.76 7.71 -12.62
CA ASN A 222 -1.20 6.45 -13.10
C ASN A 222 0.26 6.62 -13.52
N ILE A 223 1.15 5.86 -12.89
CA ILE A 223 2.57 5.82 -13.22
C ILE A 223 2.85 4.52 -13.96
N GLY A 224 3.19 4.63 -15.25
CA GLY A 224 3.54 3.46 -16.05
C GLY A 224 4.84 2.83 -15.58
N HIS A 225 4.89 1.50 -15.53
CA HIS A 225 6.12 0.75 -15.25
C HIS A 225 6.09 -0.62 -15.93
N ARG A 226 7.26 -1.26 -15.95
CA ARG A 226 7.35 -2.68 -16.31
C ARG A 226 7.00 -3.54 -15.11
N SER A 227 6.11 -4.49 -15.32
CA SER A 227 5.77 -5.51 -14.36
C SER A 227 6.33 -6.85 -14.84
N TRP A 228 6.98 -7.55 -13.93
CA TRP A 228 7.67 -8.81 -14.14
C TRP A 228 6.91 -9.88 -13.36
N GLY A 229 6.07 -10.64 -14.06
CA GLY A 229 5.29 -11.72 -13.46
C GLY A 229 6.10 -13.00 -13.42
N LEU A 230 6.44 -13.48 -12.23
CA LEU A 230 7.04 -14.80 -12.04
C LEU A 230 5.95 -15.88 -12.07
N LEU A 231 6.17 -16.93 -12.86
CA LEU A 231 5.32 -18.12 -12.82
C LEU A 231 5.51 -18.85 -11.47
N PRO A 232 4.51 -19.60 -10.97
CA PRO A 232 4.57 -20.25 -9.66
C PRO A 232 5.84 -21.07 -9.44
N ARG A 233 6.22 -21.90 -10.44
CA ARG A 233 7.45 -22.71 -10.37
C ARG A 233 8.69 -21.85 -10.11
N THR A 234 8.79 -20.71 -10.78
CA THR A 234 9.92 -19.79 -10.65
C THR A 234 9.88 -19.09 -9.30
N ALA A 235 8.71 -18.56 -8.92
CA ALA A 235 8.49 -17.91 -7.63
C ALA A 235 8.82 -18.84 -6.44
N GLN A 236 8.56 -20.14 -6.59
CA GLN A 236 8.88 -21.20 -5.62
C GLN A 236 10.37 -21.57 -5.56
N SER A 237 11.11 -21.31 -6.63
CA SER A 237 12.53 -21.65 -6.71
C SER A 237 13.47 -20.54 -6.24
N VAL A 238 12.96 -19.30 -6.11
CA VAL A 238 13.77 -18.16 -5.71
C VAL A 238 13.90 -18.04 -4.20
N THR A 239 15.06 -17.55 -3.77
CA THR A 239 15.24 -17.08 -2.40
C THR A 239 14.73 -15.64 -2.29
N TRP A 240 13.73 -15.43 -1.43
CA TRP A 240 13.23 -14.09 -1.12
C TRP A 240 13.98 -13.51 0.07
N SER A 241 14.33 -12.23 -0.04
CA SER A 241 14.65 -11.37 1.09
C SER A 241 13.47 -10.44 1.36
N GLU A 242 13.30 -10.02 2.61
CA GLU A 242 12.23 -9.11 2.98
C GLU A 242 12.67 -8.10 4.04
N ILE A 243 12.13 -6.88 3.93
CA ILE A 243 12.24 -5.83 4.93
C ILE A 243 10.86 -5.24 5.25
N PRO A 244 10.65 -4.70 6.46
CA PRO A 244 9.50 -3.86 6.74
C PRO A 244 9.44 -2.68 5.77
N ALA A 245 8.24 -2.33 5.30
CA ALA A 245 8.05 -1.23 4.36
C ALA A 245 6.68 -0.57 4.53
N SER A 246 6.58 0.67 4.07
CA SER A 246 5.32 1.42 4.02
C SER A 246 5.00 1.87 2.61
N SER A 247 3.75 2.24 2.35
CA SER A 247 3.35 2.71 1.03
C SER A 247 4.03 4.02 0.64
N THR A 248 4.53 4.09 -0.60
CA THR A 248 5.04 5.31 -1.23
C THR A 248 3.99 6.04 -2.07
N ARG A 249 2.74 5.53 -2.09
CA ARG A 249 1.67 5.96 -2.99
C ARG A 249 1.29 7.44 -2.91
N ASP A 250 1.63 8.11 -1.82
CA ASP A 250 1.34 9.53 -1.57
C ASP A 250 2.59 10.42 -1.54
N SER A 251 3.76 9.91 -1.96
CA SER A 251 4.98 10.71 -2.00
C SER A 251 4.87 11.91 -2.94
N LYS A 252 5.45 13.04 -2.54
CA LYS A 252 5.41 14.27 -3.37
C LYS A 252 6.18 14.14 -4.69
N SER A 253 7.12 13.21 -4.76
CA SER A 253 7.94 12.91 -5.92
C SER A 253 7.83 11.43 -6.28
N ILE A 254 7.96 11.12 -7.56
CA ILE A 254 8.18 9.73 -8.02
C ILE A 254 9.59 9.34 -7.59
N LEU A 255 9.69 8.37 -6.69
CA LEU A 255 10.96 7.91 -6.17
C LEU A 255 11.50 6.77 -7.05
N TYR A 256 12.82 6.63 -7.05
CA TYR A 256 13.48 5.48 -7.70
C TYR A 256 13.84 4.40 -6.67
N THR A 257 14.35 4.84 -5.51
CA THR A 257 14.62 4.04 -4.31
C THR A 257 13.65 4.42 -3.18
N THR A 258 13.73 3.74 -2.03
CA THR A 258 12.92 4.04 -0.86
C THR A 258 13.78 4.15 0.40
N PRO A 259 13.35 4.96 1.40
CA PRO A 259 14.10 5.11 2.65
C PRO A 259 14.40 3.77 3.34
N GLU A 260 13.46 2.82 3.28
CA GLU A 260 13.62 1.50 3.88
C GLU A 260 14.73 0.70 3.17
N PHE A 261 14.76 0.70 1.83
CA PHE A 261 15.80 0.02 1.06
C PHE A 261 17.18 0.70 1.20
N ASP A 262 17.22 2.04 1.19
CA ASP A 262 18.45 2.80 1.40
C ASP A 262 19.05 2.52 2.79
N THR A 263 18.21 2.42 3.82
CA THR A 263 18.65 2.10 5.20
C THR A 263 19.26 0.70 5.25
N LEU A 264 18.59 -0.31 4.68
CA LEU A 264 19.13 -1.67 4.58
C LEU A 264 20.51 -1.67 3.93
N TYR A 265 20.66 -0.97 2.80
CA TYR A 265 21.90 -0.91 2.06
C TYR A 265 23.05 -0.33 2.91
N GLU A 266 22.80 0.79 3.59
CA GLU A 266 23.79 1.45 4.45
C GLU A 266 24.17 0.59 5.68
N GLU A 267 23.21 -0.10 6.29
CA GLU A 267 23.47 -1.01 7.42
C GLU A 267 24.38 -2.18 7.03
N LEU A 268 24.13 -2.80 5.87
CA LEU A 268 24.98 -3.85 5.34
C LEU A 268 26.39 -3.32 5.05
N ARG A 269 26.53 -2.12 4.49
CA ARG A 269 27.85 -1.51 4.27
C ARG A 269 28.59 -1.20 5.56
N ALA A 270 27.92 -0.61 6.56
CA ALA A 270 28.52 -0.26 7.84
C ALA A 270 29.07 -1.49 8.57
N THR A 271 28.36 -2.61 8.52
CA THR A 271 28.80 -3.90 9.08
C THR A 271 30.10 -4.40 8.44
N THR A 272 30.31 -4.11 7.15
CA THR A 272 31.55 -4.45 6.42
C THR A 272 32.74 -3.61 6.90
N ALA A 273 32.51 -2.34 7.25
CA ALA A 273 33.56 -1.42 7.68
C ALA A 273 34.08 -1.77 9.08
N LEU A 274 33.21 -2.22 9.99
CA LEU A 274 33.58 -2.68 11.34
C LEU A 274 34.36 -4.00 11.32
N ALA A 275 34.04 -4.92 10.41
CA ALA A 275 34.77 -6.19 10.26
C ALA A 275 36.19 -6.04 9.66
N ARG A 276 36.52 -4.85 9.12
CA ARG A 276 37.80 -4.55 8.47
C ARG A 276 38.73 -3.66 9.29
N GLN A 277 38.39 -3.32 10.54
CA GLN A 277 39.34 -2.68 11.46
C GLN A 277 40.24 -3.76 12.09
N PRO A 278 41.55 -3.79 11.78
CA PRO A 278 42.47 -4.63 12.53
C PRO A 278 42.61 -4.07 13.95
N PHE A 279 42.58 -4.96 14.94
CA PHE A 279 43.06 -4.67 16.30
C PHE A 279 44.53 -4.23 16.29
#